data_AF-A0A495TPK9-F1
#
_entry.id   AF-A0A495TPK9-F1
#
_cell.length_a   1.000
_cell.length_b   1.000
_cell.length_c   1.000
_cell.angle_alpha   90.00
_cell.angle_beta   90.00
_cell.angle_gamma   90.00
#
_symmetry.space_group_name_H-M   'P 1'
#
loop_
_entity.id
_entity.type
_entity.pdbx_description
1 polymer ?
#
loop_
_entity_poly.entity_id
_entity_poly.type
_entity_poly.pdbx_seq_one_letter_code
_entity_poly.pdbx_strand_id
1 'polypeptide(L)'
;MSSALASESGIHVLNKVELNQFLVRFGSTEVSEQSDQATRDVIAQLATEGSFFFSGAEWRGMCVMRVSVISWATTQADVDQAVNVIAEAWGRVKNNAKHPAT
;
A
#
# COMPACT_ATOMS: atom_id res chain seq x y z
N MET A 1 5.79 10.49 -3.89
CA MET A 1 5.32 9.17 -3.42
C MET A 1 3.81 9.12 -3.25
N SER A 2 3.22 9.79 -2.26
CA SER A 2 1.77 9.68 -1.96
C SER A 2 0.86 10.09 -3.12
N SER A 3 1.20 11.17 -3.85
CA SER A 3 0.46 11.60 -5.05
C SER A 3 0.49 10.56 -6.16
N ALA A 4 1.64 9.95 -6.41
CA ALA A 4 1.82 8.90 -7.42
C ALA A 4 1.06 7.62 -7.04
N LEU A 5 1.03 7.26 -5.75
CA LEU A 5 0.20 6.16 -5.27
C LEU A 5 -1.29 6.46 -5.41
N ALA A 6 -1.72 7.68 -5.07
CA ALA A 6 -3.12 8.08 -5.15
C ALA A 6 -3.66 8.20 -6.60
N SER A 7 -2.78 8.29 -7.62
CA SER A 7 -3.20 8.23 -9.02
C SER A 7 -3.54 6.81 -9.49
N GLU A 8 -3.11 5.78 -8.76
CA GLU A 8 -3.42 4.39 -9.09
C GLU A 8 -4.81 3.99 -8.61
N SER A 9 -5.62 3.46 -9.53
CA SER A 9 -7.00 3.07 -9.21
C SER A 9 -7.03 1.99 -8.12
N GLY A 10 -7.72 2.30 -7.03
CA GLY A 10 -7.88 1.42 -5.88
C GLY A 10 -6.80 1.57 -4.81
N ILE A 11 -5.86 2.51 -4.95
CA ILE A 11 -4.93 2.89 -3.89
C ILE A 11 -5.39 4.22 -3.28
N HIS A 12 -5.62 4.22 -1.98
CA HIS A 12 -6.17 5.37 -1.25
C HIS A 12 -5.21 5.84 -0.18
N VAL A 13 -4.77 7.09 -0.26
CA VAL A 13 -4.01 7.74 0.82
C VAL A 13 -4.99 8.39 1.78
N LEU A 14 -4.99 7.96 3.04
CA LEU A 14 -6.07 8.26 3.98
C LEU A 14 -5.85 9.51 4.84
N ASN A 15 -4.63 10.05 4.87
CA ASN A 15 -4.29 11.25 5.62
C ASN A 15 -3.54 12.25 4.74
N LYS A 16 -3.62 13.52 5.13
CA LYS A 16 -2.68 14.52 4.64
C LYS A 16 -1.28 14.13 5.11
N VAL A 17 -0.32 14.10 4.18
CA VAL A 17 1.07 13.79 4.51
C VAL A 17 1.64 14.94 5.33
N GLU A 18 1.90 14.68 6.60
CA GLU A 18 2.61 15.58 7.49
C GLU A 18 3.95 14.92 7.82
N LEU A 19 5.04 15.60 7.47
CA LEU A 19 6.41 15.09 7.52
C LEU A 19 6.62 13.86 6.62
N ASN A 20 6.87 12.70 7.21
CA ASN A 20 7.48 11.56 6.55
C ASN A 20 6.63 10.28 6.61
N GLN A 21 5.36 10.39 7.02
CA GLN A 21 4.48 9.23 7.17
C GLN A 21 3.09 9.44 6.57
N PHE A 22 2.55 8.38 6.00
CA PHE A 22 1.17 8.34 5.53
C PHE A 22 0.60 6.92 5.56
N LEU A 23 -0.72 6.85 5.54
CA LEU A 23 -1.50 5.63 5.56
C LEU A 23 -2.10 5.36 4.18
N VAL A 24 -1.98 4.11 3.75
CA VAL A 24 -2.47 3.63 2.47
C VAL A 24 -3.48 2.52 2.70
N ARG A 25 -4.56 2.52 1.93
CA ARG A 25 -5.55 1.44 1.89
C ARG A 25 -5.79 1.01 0.44
N PHE A 26 -6.10 -0.26 0.25
CA PHE A 26 -6.29 -0.86 -1.06
C PHE A 26 -7.74 -1.29 -1.28
N GLY A 27 -8.23 -1.21 -2.52
CA GLY A 27 -9.61 -1.49 -2.90
C GLY A 27 -10.53 -0.30 -2.70
N SER A 28 -11.21 -0.24 -1.55
CA SER A 28 -12.15 0.83 -1.17
C SER A 28 -11.74 1.50 0.14
N THR A 29 -12.17 2.74 0.33
CA THR A 29 -12.05 3.46 1.61
C THR A 29 -13.08 3.02 2.64
N GLU A 30 -14.05 2.20 2.26
CA GLU A 30 -15.06 1.65 3.17
C GLU A 30 -14.45 0.63 4.15
N VAL A 31 -14.99 0.60 5.36
CA VAL A 31 -14.67 -0.44 6.35
C VAL A 31 -15.39 -1.71 5.92
N SER A 32 -14.64 -2.63 5.34
CA SER A 32 -15.15 -3.93 4.90
C SER A 32 -14.04 -4.96 4.97
N GLU A 33 -14.43 -6.21 5.24
CA GLU A 33 -13.48 -7.33 5.27
C GLU A 33 -12.76 -7.50 3.93
N GLN A 34 -13.43 -7.19 2.81
CA GLN A 34 -12.80 -7.23 1.48
C GLN A 34 -11.65 -6.21 1.35
N SER A 35 -11.86 -4.97 1.81
CA SER A 35 -10.82 -3.93 1.69
C SER A 35 -9.70 -4.12 2.72
N ASP A 36 -10.05 -4.67 3.89
CA ASP A 36 -9.06 -5.07 4.88
C ASP A 36 -8.21 -6.24 4.38
N GLN A 37 -8.84 -7.26 3.78
CA GLN A 37 -8.13 -8.39 3.22
C GLN A 37 -7.26 -7.98 2.03
N ALA A 38 -7.75 -7.12 1.13
CA ALA A 38 -6.95 -6.57 0.05
C ALA A 38 -5.69 -5.86 0.57
N THR A 39 -5.81 -5.11 1.67
CA THR A 39 -4.66 -4.45 2.30
C THR A 39 -3.69 -5.45 2.91
N ARG A 40 -4.18 -6.47 3.61
CA ARG A 40 -3.35 -7.56 4.15
C ARG A 40 -2.61 -8.33 3.06
N ASP A 41 -3.28 -8.64 1.95
CA ASP A 41 -2.70 -9.37 0.82
C ASP A 41 -1.57 -8.58 0.15
N VAL A 42 -1.74 -7.26 -0.02
CA VAL A 42 -0.68 -6.40 -0.55
C VAL A 42 0.53 -6.40 0.40
N ILE A 43 0.31 -6.25 1.71
CA ILE A 43 1.41 -6.28 2.70
C ILE A 43 2.13 -7.63 2.66
N ALA A 44 1.41 -8.75 2.56
CA ALA A 44 1.98 -10.09 2.48
C ALA A 44 2.81 -10.30 1.20
N GLN A 45 2.33 -9.78 0.07
CA GLN A 45 3.07 -9.80 -1.20
C GLN A 45 4.39 -9.01 -1.09
N LEU A 46 4.33 -7.80 -0.53
CA LEU A 46 5.50 -6.94 -0.34
C LEU A 46 6.52 -7.55 0.63
N ALA A 47 6.04 -8.17 1.71
CA ALA A 47 6.88 -8.88 2.67
C ALA A 47 7.63 -10.06 2.03
N THR A 48 7.01 -10.73 1.04
CA THR A 48 7.63 -11.83 0.29
C THR A 48 8.71 -11.34 -0.67
N GLU A 49 8.53 -10.16 -1.27
CA GLU A 49 9.52 -9.57 -2.18
C GLU A 49 10.80 -9.12 -1.46
N GLY A 50 10.67 -8.53 -0.26
CA GLY A 50 11.79 -8.23 0.64
C GLY A 50 12.60 -6.95 0.32
N SER A 51 12.33 -6.26 -0.79
CA SER A 51 13.04 -5.03 -1.19
C SER A 51 12.77 -3.84 -0.26
N PHE A 52 11.55 -3.76 0.29
CA PHE A 52 11.10 -2.69 1.17
C PHE A 52 10.30 -3.26 2.33
N PHE A 53 10.38 -2.61 3.48
CA PHE A 53 9.61 -2.99 4.65
C PHE A 53 8.41 -2.07 4.83
N PHE A 54 7.22 -2.65 4.69
CA PHE A 54 5.95 -1.99 4.99
C PHE A 54 5.20 -2.79 6.05
N SER A 55 4.58 -2.09 6.99
CA SER A 55 3.82 -2.73 8.08
C SER A 55 2.34 -2.38 8.01
N GLY A 56 1.49 -3.33 8.39
CA GLY A 56 0.09 -3.06 8.66
C GLY A 56 -0.10 -2.24 9.94
N ALA A 57 -1.23 -1.55 10.04
CA ALA A 57 -1.73 -0.91 11.24
C ALA A 57 -3.27 -0.93 11.22
N GLU A 58 -3.88 -0.72 12.37
CA GLU A 58 -5.31 -0.44 12.47
C GLU A 58 -5.54 1.06 12.61
N TRP A 59 -6.45 1.61 11.81
CA TRP A 59 -6.80 3.02 11.87
C TRP A 59 -8.30 3.19 11.70
N ARG A 60 -8.98 3.70 12.74
CA ARG A 60 -10.45 3.90 12.73
C ARG A 60 -11.25 2.64 12.32
N GLY A 61 -10.80 1.47 12.75
CA GLY A 61 -11.41 0.18 12.40
C GLY A 61 -11.07 -0.34 11.01
N MET A 62 -10.14 0.30 10.29
CA MET A 62 -9.62 -0.15 9.00
C MET A 62 -8.25 -0.80 9.15
N CYS A 63 -8.02 -1.89 8.43
CA CYS A 63 -6.65 -2.35 8.16
C CYS A 63 -5.99 -1.43 7.12
N VAL A 64 -4.85 -0.84 7.48
CA VAL A 64 -4.11 0.11 6.63
C VAL A 64 -2.65 -0.31 6.55
N MET A 65 -1.99 0.03 5.45
CA MET A 65 -0.54 -0.05 5.34
C MET A 65 0.07 1.30 5.74
N ARG A 66 1.05 1.30 6.63
CA ARG A 66 1.79 2.52 6.98
C ARG A 66 3.06 2.60 6.13
N VAL A 67 3.23 3.76 5.50
CA VAL A 67 4.46 4.12 4.79
C VAL A 67 5.19 5.19 5.60
N SER A 68 6.47 4.94 5.88
CA SER A 68 7.34 5.87 6.60
C SER A 68 8.68 6.00 5.88
N VAL A 69 9.10 7.23 5.60
CA VAL A 69 10.43 7.53 5.02
C VAL A 69 11.34 8.04 6.13
N ILE A 70 12.24 7.20 6.63
CA ILE A 70 12.99 7.49 7.88
C ILE A 70 14.47 7.76 7.67
N SER A 71 15.02 7.42 6.50
CA SER A 71 16.45 7.58 6.21
C SER A 71 16.72 8.88 5.46
N TRP A 72 17.68 9.66 5.95
CA TRP A 72 18.19 10.83 5.23
C TRP A 72 18.88 10.46 3.90
N ALA A 73 19.32 9.20 3.76
CA ALA A 73 19.93 8.68 2.55
C ALA A 73 18.90 8.23 1.49
N THR A 74 17.59 8.28 1.78
CA THR A 74 16.56 7.93 0.80
C THR A 74 16.61 8.90 -0.39
N THR A 75 16.85 8.35 -1.57
CA THR A 75 16.92 9.08 -2.82
C THR A 75 15.57 9.08 -3.56
N GLN A 76 15.46 9.91 -4.61
CA GLN A 76 14.28 9.88 -5.47
C GLN A 76 14.11 8.53 -6.18
N ALA A 77 15.21 7.87 -6.56
CA ALA A 77 15.17 6.55 -7.18
C ALA A 77 14.58 5.48 -6.24
N ASP A 78 14.92 5.55 -4.95
CA ASP A 78 14.34 4.65 -3.93
C ASP A 78 12.83 4.89 -3.80
N VAL A 79 12.40 6.16 -3.85
CA VAL A 79 10.98 6.51 -3.80
C VAL A 79 10.24 5.98 -5.03
N ASP A 80 10.81 6.16 -6.22
CA ASP A 80 10.20 5.70 -7.47
C ASP A 80 10.09 4.17 -7.50
N GLN A 81 11.14 3.47 -7.06
CA GLN A 81 11.11 2.02 -6.93
C GLN A 81 10.07 1.55 -5.90
N ALA A 82 9.96 2.22 -4.76
CA ALA A 82 8.94 1.90 -3.75
C ALA A 82 7.52 2.10 -4.28
N VAL A 83 7.26 3.17 -5.05
CA VAL A 83 5.96 3.38 -5.72
C VAL A 83 5.67 2.25 -6.68
N ASN A 84 6.62 1.88 -7.54
CA ASN A 84 6.43 0.82 -8.52
C ASN A 84 6.11 -0.52 -7.85
N VAL A 85 6.90 -0.90 -6.84
CA VAL A 85 6.72 -2.15 -6.09
C VAL A 85 5.34 -2.22 -5.42
N ILE A 86 4.88 -1.13 -4.80
CA ILE A 86 3.53 -1.08 -4.21
C ILE A 86 2.44 -1.20 -5.29
N ALA A 87 2.58 -0.49 -6.41
CA ALA A 87 1.60 -0.51 -7.49
C ALA A 87 1.51 -1.90 -8.15
N GLU A 88 2.65 -2.57 -8.37
CA GLU A 88 2.70 -3.93 -8.89
C GLU A 88 2.07 -4.95 -7.93
N ALA A 89 2.38 -4.86 -6.63
CA ALA A 89 1.78 -5.73 -5.62
C ALA A 89 0.25 -5.56 -5.60
N TRP A 90 -0.24 -4.32 -5.66
CA TRP A 90 -1.67 -4.06 -5.79
C TRP A 90 -2.25 -4.63 -7.10
N GLY A 91 -1.54 -4.47 -8.22
CA GLY A 91 -1.93 -5.05 -9.50
C GLY A 91 -2.14 -6.57 -9.42
N ARG A 92 -1.23 -7.29 -8.77
CA ARG A 92 -1.33 -8.74 -8.54
C ARG A 92 -2.56 -9.10 -7.69
N VAL A 93 -2.78 -8.42 -6.57
CA VAL A 93 -3.93 -8.66 -5.69
C VAL A 93 -5.25 -8.38 -6.40
N LYS A 94 -5.36 -7.25 -7.10
CA LYS A 94 -6.53 -6.86 -7.89
C LYS A 94 -6.86 -7.88 -8.99
N ASN A 95 -5.84 -8.43 -9.65
CA ASN A 95 -6.02 -9.42 -10.71
C ASN A 95 -6.46 -10.79 -10.16
N ASN A 96 -5.90 -11.21 -9.02
CA ASN A 96 -6.30 -12.45 -8.33
C ASN A 96 -7.74 -12.35 -7.78
N ALA A 97 -8.15 -11.20 -7.27
CA ALA A 97 -9.53 -10.99 -6.82
C ALA A 97 -10.55 -11.08 -7.97
N LYS A 98 -10.15 -10.74 -9.21
CA LYS A 98 -10.97 -10.89 -10.42
C LYS A 98 -10.99 -12.32 -10.96
N HIS A 99 -9.97 -13.12 -10.67
CA HIS A 99 -9.82 -14.50 -11.13
C HIS A 99 -9.37 -15.40 -9.96
N PRO A 100 -10.27 -15.72 -9.02
CA PRO A 100 -9.95 -16.65 -7.94
C PRO A 100 -9.56 -17.99 -8.57
N ALA A 101 -8.42 -18.55 -8.15
CA ALA A 101 -7.97 -19.86 -8.62
C ALA A 101 -9.06 -20.91 -8.34
N THR A 102 -9.45 -21.64 -9.39
CA THR A 102 -10.52 -22.65 -9.40
C THR A 102 -10.24 -23.83 -8.48
#